data_AF-A0A0J9WD09-F1
#
_entry.id   AF-A0A0J9WD09-F1
#
_cell.length_a   1.000
_cell.length_b   1.000
_cell.length_c   1.000
_cell.angle_alpha   90.00
_cell.angle_beta   90.00
_cell.angle_gamma   90.00
#
_symmetry.space_group_name_H-M   'P 1'
#
loop_
_entity.id
_entity.type
_entity.pdbx_description
1 polymer ?
#
loop_
_entity_poly.entity_id
_entity_poly.type
_entity_poly.pdbx_seq_one_letter_code
_entity_poly.pdbx_strand_id
1 'polypeptide(L)'
;MASPIRSKARLRTQTGCLKCRKRRKKCDEVKPQCKGCIRNGLECTWPTAADLIADPRRAPLSWKSQPSLHEVLSGLSLQHADYVALLSHFVDSICPRIIRRECRPE
;
A
#
# COMPACT_ATOMS: atom_id res chain seq x y z
N MET A 1 -17.60 24.03 21.65
CA MET A 1 -17.20 22.61 21.68
C MET A 1 -16.68 22.24 20.30
N ALA A 2 -15.36 22.23 20.11
CA ALA A 2 -14.76 22.00 18.79
C ALA A 2 -14.72 20.48 18.49
N SER A 3 -15.50 20.06 17.50
CA SER A 3 -15.50 18.68 16.97
C SER A 3 -14.10 18.29 16.47
N PRO A 4 -13.66 17.02 16.63
CA PRO A 4 -12.35 16.59 16.17
C PRO A 4 -12.34 16.59 14.63
N ILE A 5 -11.50 17.44 14.05
CA ILE A 5 -11.20 17.43 12.62
C ILE A 5 -10.71 16.03 12.28
N ARG A 6 -11.51 15.29 11.50
CA ARG A 6 -11.19 13.94 11.04
C ARG A 6 -9.89 14.03 10.23
N SER A 7 -8.76 13.69 10.84
CA SER A 7 -7.46 13.83 10.23
C SER A 7 -7.43 13.04 8.92
N LYS A 8 -7.06 13.71 7.81
CA LYS A 8 -6.82 13.08 6.50
C LYS A 8 -6.05 11.79 6.73
N ALA A 9 -6.59 10.66 6.26
CA ALA A 9 -6.01 9.34 6.51
C ALA A 9 -4.57 9.32 6.00
N ARG A 10 -3.62 9.55 6.91
CA ARG A 10 -2.20 9.57 6.59
C ARG A 10 -1.83 8.12 6.30
N LEU A 11 -1.23 7.89 5.12
CA LEU A 11 -0.65 6.60 4.79
C LEU A 11 0.26 6.20 5.95
N ARG A 12 0.05 4.98 6.43
CA ARG A 12 0.74 4.46 7.60
C ARG A 12 2.25 4.51 7.34
N THR A 13 3.00 5.22 8.18
CA THR A 13 4.45 5.31 8.04
C THR A 13 5.06 3.91 8.13
N GLN A 14 5.81 3.53 7.09
CA GLN A 14 6.53 2.26 7.02
C GLN A 14 7.94 2.37 7.61
N THR A 15 8.17 3.28 8.56
CA THR A 15 9.45 3.54 9.23
C THR A 15 9.51 2.97 10.64
N GLY A 16 8.36 2.60 11.24
CA GLY A 16 8.30 2.02 12.58
C GLY A 16 9.05 0.69 12.75
N CYS A 17 9.33 0.28 13.98
CA CYS A 17 10.01 -0.99 14.27
C CYS A 17 9.19 -2.24 13.84
N LEU A 18 9.87 -3.36 13.64
CA LEU A 18 9.28 -4.63 13.15
C LEU A 18 8.14 -5.13 14.05
N LYS A 19 8.29 -5.01 15.38
CA LYS A 19 7.27 -5.47 16.33
C LYS A 19 6.01 -4.60 16.26
N CYS A 20 6.13 -3.28 16.17
CA CYS A 20 4.98 -2.38 16.00
C CYS A 20 4.25 -2.61 14.67
N ARG A 21 4.99 -2.89 13.59
CA ARG A 21 4.41 -3.29 12.29
C ARG A 21 3.62 -4.58 12.41
N LYS A 22 4.23 -5.64 12.97
CA LYS A 22 3.59 -6.95 13.18
C LYS A 22 2.31 -6.84 14.02
N ARG A 23 2.33 -6.03 15.08
CA ARG A 23 1.17 -5.78 15.97
C ARG A 23 0.14 -4.79 15.41
N ARG A 24 0.40 -4.21 14.24
CA ARG A 24 -0.45 -3.18 13.63
C ARG A 24 -0.72 -1.98 14.55
N LYS A 25 0.22 -1.59 15.44
CA LYS A 25 0.14 -0.38 16.29
C LYS A 25 1.04 0.76 15.79
N LYS A 26 0.72 2.02 16.14
CA LYS A 26 1.54 3.19 15.80
C LYS A 26 2.89 3.08 16.51
N CYS A 27 3.97 3.27 15.77
CA CYS A 27 5.32 3.36 16.32
C CYS A 27 5.65 4.84 16.52
N ASP A 28 6.32 5.15 17.62
CA ASP A 28 6.83 6.49 17.92
C ASP A 28 8.21 6.77 17.29
N GLU A 29 8.80 5.79 16.60
CA GLU A 29 10.04 5.95 15.81
C GLU A 29 11.30 6.33 16.62
N VAL A 30 11.23 6.28 17.95
CA VAL A 30 12.37 6.53 18.87
C VAL A 30 13.33 5.34 18.87
N LYS A 31 14.63 5.60 18.67
CA LYS A 31 15.72 4.61 18.75
C LYS A 31 16.51 4.80 20.06
N PRO A 32 17.08 3.74 20.67
CA PRO A 32 17.19 2.36 20.18
C PRO A 32 15.92 1.51 20.37
N GLN A 33 15.07 1.85 21.34
CA GLN A 33 13.77 1.20 21.54
C GLN A 33 12.63 2.23 21.52
N CYS A 34 11.54 1.90 20.83
CA CYS A 34 10.37 2.75 20.80
C CYS A 34 9.57 2.66 22.12
N LYS A 35 8.91 3.75 22.52
CA LYS A 35 8.07 3.83 23.72
C LYS A 35 6.98 2.76 23.75
N GLY A 36 6.46 2.41 22.56
CA GLY A 36 5.53 1.30 22.40
C GLY A 36 6.11 -0.04 22.86
N CYS A 37 7.33 -0.38 22.44
CA CYS A 37 7.99 -1.62 22.86
C CYS A 37 8.36 -1.60 24.34
N ILE A 38 8.92 -0.48 24.84
CA ILE A 38 9.31 -0.32 26.25
C ILE A 38 8.13 -0.60 27.18
N ARG A 39 6.98 0.07 26.97
CA ARG A 39 5.78 -0.14 27.82
C ARG A 39 5.25 -1.56 27.82
N ASN A 40 5.50 -2.33 26.77
CA ASN A 40 4.98 -3.68 26.62
C ASN A 40 6.05 -4.74 26.96
N GLY A 41 7.27 -4.34 27.38
CA GLY A 41 8.37 -5.26 27.62
C GLY A 41 8.75 -6.07 26.37
N LEU A 42 8.59 -5.50 25.18
CA LEU A 42 8.85 -6.21 23.92
C LEU A 42 10.23 -5.86 23.37
N GLU A 43 10.89 -6.87 22.81
CA GLU A 43 12.09 -6.66 22.00
C GLU A 43 11.78 -5.73 20.81
N CYS A 44 12.56 -4.65 20.70
CA CYS A 44 12.41 -3.62 19.68
C CYS A 44 13.46 -3.80 18.58
N THR A 45 13.05 -4.46 17.49
CA THR A 45 13.93 -4.69 16.34
C THR A 45 13.58 -3.73 15.21
N TRP A 46 14.59 -3.05 14.65
CA TRP A 46 14.43 -2.17 13.50
C TRP A 46 14.78 -2.92 12.20
N PRO A 47 14.09 -2.64 11.09
CA PRO A 47 14.43 -3.25 9.82
C PRO A 47 15.80 -2.77 9.34
N THR A 48 16.59 -3.72 8.86
CA THR A 48 17.84 -3.51 8.13
C THR A 48 17.55 -3.25 6.65
N ALA A 49 18.57 -2.81 5.89
CA ALA A 49 18.43 -2.65 4.44
C ALA A 49 17.95 -3.94 3.76
N ALA A 50 18.43 -5.11 4.20
CA ALA A 50 18.00 -6.40 3.69
C ALA A 50 16.50 -6.66 3.94
N ASP A 51 16.00 -6.36 5.14
CA ASP A 51 14.57 -6.50 5.47
C ASP A 51 13.67 -5.62 4.59
N LEU A 52 14.19 -4.47 4.16
CA LEU A 52 13.46 -3.56 3.29
C LEU A 52 13.42 -4.03 1.84
N ILE A 53 14.43 -4.76 1.38
CA ILE A 53 14.50 -5.36 0.04
C ILE A 53 13.63 -6.63 -0.03
N ALA A 54 13.63 -7.42 1.05
CA ALA A 54 12.90 -8.68 1.12
C ALA A 54 11.40 -8.53 1.40
N ASP A 55 10.90 -7.34 1.80
CA ASP A 55 9.46 -7.14 2.05
C ASP A 55 8.68 -7.25 0.73
N PRO A 56 7.81 -8.27 0.54
CA PRO A 56 7.05 -8.41 -0.70
C PRO A 56 6.11 -7.23 -0.96
N ARG A 57 5.75 -6.45 0.08
CA ARG A 57 4.97 -5.22 -0.07
C ARG A 57 5.80 -4.05 -0.63
N ARG A 58 7.13 -4.17 -0.65
CA ARG A 58 8.09 -3.22 -1.23
C ARG A 58 8.73 -3.72 -2.50
N ALA A 59 8.51 -4.99 -2.88
CA ALA A 59 8.83 -5.45 -4.21
C ALA A 59 8.31 -4.37 -5.18
N PRO A 60 9.20 -3.75 -5.97
CA PRO A 60 8.73 -2.91 -7.05
C PRO A 60 7.72 -3.76 -7.79
N LEU A 61 6.52 -3.23 -8.04
CA LEU A 61 5.66 -3.83 -9.04
C LEU A 61 6.50 -3.77 -10.32
N SER A 62 7.19 -4.86 -10.63
CA SER A 62 7.89 -5.04 -11.89
C SER A 62 6.78 -5.14 -12.91
N TRP A 63 6.32 -4.01 -13.40
CA TRP A 63 5.34 -3.91 -14.46
C TRP A 63 5.80 -4.70 -15.70
N LYS A 64 7.13 -4.89 -15.83
CA LYS A 64 7.79 -5.71 -16.85
C LYS A 64 7.57 -7.22 -16.70
N SER A 65 7.04 -7.69 -15.56
CA SER A 65 6.75 -9.10 -15.29
C SER A 65 5.25 -9.37 -15.13
N GLN A 66 4.40 -8.40 -15.49
CA GLN A 66 2.96 -8.65 -15.51
C GLN A 66 2.64 -9.55 -16.71
N PRO A 67 1.84 -10.61 -16.53
CA PRO A 67 1.28 -11.32 -17.68
C PRO A 67 0.58 -10.29 -18.56
N SER A 68 0.77 -10.40 -19.86
CA SER A 68 0.07 -9.51 -20.78
C SER A 68 -1.43 -9.63 -20.51
N LEU A 69 -2.17 -8.52 -20.58
CA LEU A 69 -3.63 -8.56 -20.37
C LEU A 69 -4.26 -9.62 -21.28
N HIS A 70 -3.79 -9.74 -22.52
CA HIS A 70 -4.20 -10.77 -23.48
C HIS A 70 -4.08 -12.20 -22.91
N GLU A 71 -3.01 -12.50 -22.19
CA GLU A 71 -2.74 -13.83 -21.62
C GLU A 71 -3.65 -14.16 -20.43
N VAL A 72 -3.94 -13.17 -19.59
CA VAL A 72 -4.91 -13.34 -18.49
C VAL A 72 -6.33 -13.51 -19.03
N LEU A 73 -6.66 -12.80 -20.10
CA LEU A 73 -8.01 -12.77 -20.68
C LEU A 73 -8.30 -13.96 -21.59
N SER A 74 -7.27 -14.55 -22.20
CA SER A 74 -7.41 -15.78 -22.99
C SER A 74 -7.98 -16.95 -22.17
N GLY A 75 -7.85 -16.90 -20.83
CA GLY A 75 -8.45 -17.88 -19.91
C GLY A 75 -9.90 -17.60 -19.51
N LEU A 76 -10.48 -16.47 -19.92
CA LEU A 76 -11.87 -16.11 -19.68
C LEU A 76 -12.61 -16.22 -21.01
N SER A 77 -13.59 -17.12 -21.10
CA SER A 77 -14.43 -17.32 -22.29
C SER A 77 -15.39 -16.14 -22.49
N LEU A 78 -14.86 -14.97 -22.80
CA LEU A 78 -15.59 -13.74 -23.13
C LEU A 78 -15.06 -13.24 -24.47
N GLN A 79 -15.93 -12.70 -25.33
CA GLN A 79 -15.47 -12.13 -26.59
C GLN A 79 -14.65 -10.85 -26.32
N HIS A 80 -13.57 -10.65 -27.08
CA HIS A 80 -12.65 -9.51 -26.93
C HIS A 80 -13.36 -8.15 -26.90
N ALA A 81 -14.51 -8.02 -27.58
CA ALA A 81 -15.33 -6.80 -27.61
C ALA A 81 -15.96 -6.45 -26.24
N ASP A 82 -16.44 -7.45 -25.49
CA ASP A 82 -17.09 -7.25 -24.19
C ASP A 82 -16.09 -6.76 -23.13
N TYR A 83 -14.85 -7.23 -23.21
CA TYR A 83 -13.76 -6.79 -22.34
C TYR A 83 -13.38 -5.32 -22.56
N VAL A 84 -13.23 -4.91 -23.82
CA VAL A 84 -12.86 -3.52 -24.17
C VAL A 84 -13.95 -2.56 -23.69
N ALA A 85 -15.23 -2.94 -23.84
CA ALA A 85 -16.34 -2.15 -23.33
C ALA A 85 -16.29 -1.98 -21.80
N LEU A 86 -16.07 -3.07 -21.06
CA LEU A 86 -15.96 -3.04 -19.59
C LEU A 86 -14.76 -2.23 -19.11
N LEU A 87 -13.61 -2.35 -19.75
CA LEU A 87 -12.43 -1.55 -19.44
C LEU A 87 -12.65 -0.07 -19.71
N SER A 88 -13.23 0.30 -20.86
CA SER A 88 -13.49 1.70 -21.18
C SER A 88 -14.42 2.32 -20.14
N HIS A 89 -15.53 1.63 -19.81
CA HIS A 89 -16.46 2.08 -18.79
C HIS A 89 -15.78 2.21 -17.41
N PHE A 90 -14.87 1.29 -17.06
CA PHE A 90 -14.10 1.41 -15.82
C PHE A 90 -13.20 2.66 -15.83
N VAL A 91 -12.49 2.93 -16.92
CA VAL A 91 -11.59 4.10 -17.04
C VAL A 91 -12.38 5.42 -17.08
N ASP A 92 -13.54 5.46 -17.71
CA ASP A 92 -14.33 6.68 -17.91
C ASP A 92 -15.26 6.97 -16.73
N SER A 93 -15.87 5.95 -16.12
CA SER A 93 -16.91 6.13 -15.10
C SER A 93 -16.43 5.85 -13.67
N ILE A 94 -15.46 4.95 -13.50
CA ILE A 94 -15.06 4.41 -12.20
C ILE A 94 -13.71 4.98 -11.73
N CYS A 95 -12.68 4.97 -12.58
CA CYS A 95 -11.35 5.52 -12.27
C CYS A 95 -11.37 6.97 -11.76
N PRO A 96 -12.15 7.91 -12.34
CA PRO A 96 -12.19 9.30 -11.87
C PRO A 96 -12.78 9.46 -10.46
N ARG A 97 -13.51 8.45 -9.97
CA ARG A 97 -14.09 8.41 -8.62
C ARG A 97 -13.20 7.71 -7.59
N ILE A 98 -12.33 6.80 -8.03
CA ILE A 98 -11.43 6.02 -7.16
C ILE A 98 -10.08 6.74 -6.98
N ILE A 99 -9.53 7.35 -8.02
CA ILE A 99 -8.22 8.00 -8.00
C ILE A 99 -8.41 9.49 -7.65
N ARG A 100 -8.01 9.90 -6.43
CA ARG A 100 -7.90 11.33 -6.10
C ARG A 100 -6.88 11.97 -7.04
N ARG A 101 -7.31 12.97 -7.82
CA ARG A 101 -6.55 13.65 -8.89
C ARG A 101 -5.26 14.39 -8.47
N GLU A 102 -4.88 14.39 -7.19
CA GLU A 102 -3.73 15.17 -6.68
C GLU A 102 -2.52 14.29 -6.34
N CYS A 103 -2.06 13.49 -7.29
CA CYS A 103 -0.66 13.08 -7.34
C CYS A 103 -0.04 13.72 -8.59
N ARG A 104 0.21 15.02 -8.53
CA ARG A 104 1.11 15.70 -9.48
C ARG A 104 2.50 15.71 -8.83
N PRO A 105 3.52 15.05 -9.39
CA PRO A 105 4.91 15.33 -9.03
C PRO A 105 5.30 16.72 -9.56
N GLU A 106 5.98 17.52 -8.73
CA GLU A 106 6.72 18.72 -9.18
C GLU A 106 7.93 18.32 -10.02
#